data_AF-A0A0A0R0S3-F1
#
_entry.id   AF-A0A0A0R0S3-F1
#
_cell.length_a   1.000
_cell.length_b   1.000
_cell.length_c   1.000
_cell.angle_alpha   90.00
_cell.angle_beta   90.00
_cell.angle_gamma   90.00
#
_symmetry.space_group_name_H-M   'P 1'
#
loop_
_entity.id
_entity.type
_entity.pdbx_description
1 polymer ?
#
loop_
_entity_poly.entity_id
_entity_poly.type
_entity_poly.pdbx_seq_one_letter_code
_entity_poly.pdbx_strand_id
1 'polypeptide(L)'
;HFCIVGCGYKAYTWDINRQGGTDPSQNKFKVDLAQQQGADSSAWYSPSMYNIVKQDGKDVHLVIMPDKNCVVNSGLGSVRGARMAETSYSEARSTQQQRLTHPMVWRYGAMSPTSWDDALDLVARVTCQIVEDQGEDGLFVSAFDHGGAGGGHENTWGTGKLYFGAMKVKNIRIHNRPAYNSEVHATRDMGIGELNNYYEDAELADTIVVVGANPLETQTNYFLNHWVPNLRGTSMDKKRAELPNEAHSPARIVIIDPRRTVTVNACEVEAGKERVMHLAINSGRDLALFNAWMTYIAEKGWVDKALIAASTNGFDKMVAANKTTLEQAAALTGLTVDQIRQSAEWIASPKEGNARRRTMFAYEKGIIWGND
;
A
#
# COMPACT_ATOMS: atom_id res chain seq x y z
N HIS A 1 -1.75 1.02 -11.67
CA HIS A 1 -2.98 0.21 -11.86
C HIS A 1 -3.47 -0.46 -10.58
N PHE A 2 -2.61 -1.00 -9.72
CA PHE A 2 -3.03 -1.84 -8.58
C PHE A 2 -2.68 -1.22 -7.23
N CYS A 3 -1.86 -1.87 -6.42
CA CYS A 3 -1.61 -1.49 -5.03
C CYS A 3 -0.74 -0.24 -4.85
N ILE A 4 -0.67 0.21 -3.59
CA ILE A 4 0.00 1.43 -3.12
C ILE A 4 1.47 1.54 -3.50
N VAL A 5 2.18 0.42 -3.67
CA VAL A 5 3.64 0.42 -3.88
C VAL A 5 4.04 1.22 -5.12
N GLY A 6 3.19 1.26 -6.16
CA GLY A 6 3.46 2.12 -7.31
C GLY A 6 4.73 1.73 -8.09
N CYS A 7 5.03 0.43 -8.19
CA CYS A 7 6.22 -0.07 -8.89
C CYS A 7 6.34 0.50 -10.31
N GLY A 8 7.56 0.82 -10.72
CA GLY A 8 7.87 1.31 -12.06
C GLY A 8 7.85 0.18 -13.10
N TYR A 9 7.24 0.48 -14.25
CA TYR A 9 7.19 -0.40 -15.42
C TYR A 9 7.45 0.41 -16.70
N LYS A 10 7.84 -0.28 -17.77
CA LYS A 10 7.90 0.25 -19.13
C LYS A 10 6.94 -0.52 -20.02
N ALA A 11 6.18 0.22 -20.82
CA ALA A 11 5.36 -0.33 -21.89
C ALA A 11 6.10 -0.14 -23.21
N TYR A 12 6.42 -1.24 -23.89
CA TYR A 12 7.01 -1.25 -25.22
C TYR A 12 5.94 -1.67 -26.22
N THR A 13 5.70 -0.84 -27.23
CA THR A 13 4.80 -1.17 -28.33
C THR A 13 5.51 -1.13 -29.67
N TRP A 14 5.08 -1.99 -30.60
CA TRP A 14 5.57 -2.02 -31.97
C TRP A 14 4.54 -2.61 -32.92
N ASP A 15 4.71 -2.35 -34.21
CA ASP A 15 3.80 -2.78 -35.28
C ASP A 15 3.57 -4.30 -35.27
N ILE A 16 2.31 -4.72 -35.42
CA ILE A 16 1.86 -6.13 -35.41
C ILE A 16 2.59 -7.04 -36.40
N ASN A 17 3.10 -6.48 -37.50
CA ASN A 17 3.81 -7.25 -38.53
C ASN A 17 5.33 -7.14 -38.41
N ARG A 18 5.85 -6.65 -37.27
CA ARG A 18 7.28 -6.53 -36.98
C ARG A 18 7.65 -7.27 -35.70
N GLN A 19 8.90 -7.71 -35.62
CA GLN A 19 9.47 -8.30 -34.43
C GLN A 19 10.98 -8.04 -34.37
N GLY A 20 11.55 -8.15 -33.17
CA GLY A 20 13.00 -8.22 -32.99
C GLY A 20 13.56 -9.59 -33.36
N GLY A 21 14.89 -9.70 -33.37
CA GLY A 21 15.63 -10.95 -33.58
C GLY A 21 16.41 -11.38 -32.34
N THR A 22 17.06 -12.54 -32.41
CA THR A 22 17.87 -13.07 -31.29
C THR A 22 19.22 -12.37 -31.15
N ASP A 23 19.79 -11.86 -32.25
CA ASP A 23 21.07 -11.16 -32.25
C ASP A 23 21.02 -9.86 -31.42
N PRO A 24 22.09 -9.49 -30.68
CA PRO A 24 22.14 -8.26 -29.90
C PRO A 24 21.76 -6.98 -30.67
N SER A 25 22.06 -6.90 -31.96
CA SER A 25 21.73 -5.74 -32.80
C SER A 25 20.23 -5.65 -33.16
N GLN A 26 19.47 -6.71 -32.93
CA GLN A 26 18.09 -6.88 -33.40
C GLN A 26 17.04 -6.86 -32.27
N ASN A 27 17.44 -6.63 -31.02
CA ASN A 27 16.52 -6.57 -29.89
C ASN A 27 16.77 -5.37 -28.96
N LYS A 28 15.75 -5.02 -28.16
CA LYS A 28 15.77 -3.86 -27.27
C LYS A 28 16.80 -3.98 -26.14
N PHE A 29 17.12 -5.20 -25.74
CA PHE A 29 18.00 -5.49 -24.60
C PHE A 29 19.49 -5.43 -24.98
N LYS A 30 19.81 -5.53 -26.28
CA LYS A 30 21.18 -5.58 -26.81
C LYS A 30 21.99 -6.75 -26.28
N VAL A 31 21.35 -7.92 -26.17
CA VAL A 31 21.99 -9.18 -25.73
C VAL A 31 21.67 -10.32 -26.70
N ASP A 32 22.42 -11.41 -26.64
CA ASP A 32 22.12 -12.62 -27.40
C ASP A 32 20.98 -13.39 -26.72
N LEU A 33 19.79 -13.35 -27.32
CA LEU A 33 18.59 -14.03 -26.81
C LEU A 33 18.53 -15.51 -27.22
N ALA A 34 19.47 -16.01 -28.03
CA ALA A 34 19.60 -17.45 -28.29
C ALA A 34 20.24 -18.20 -27.11
N GLN A 35 20.84 -17.47 -26.17
CA GLN A 35 21.42 -18.03 -24.95
C GLN A 35 20.43 -17.98 -23.78
N GLN A 36 20.53 -18.98 -22.90
CA GLN A 36 19.81 -18.99 -21.64
C GLN A 36 20.24 -17.78 -20.79
N GLN A 37 19.26 -17.03 -20.30
CA GLN A 37 19.50 -15.86 -19.45
C GLN A 37 19.70 -16.29 -17.99
N GLY A 38 20.56 -15.57 -17.26
CA GLY A 38 20.77 -15.75 -15.83
C GLY A 38 19.59 -15.27 -14.97
N ALA A 39 19.65 -15.55 -13.67
CA ALA A 39 18.67 -15.05 -12.70
C ALA A 39 18.58 -13.50 -12.73
N ASP A 40 17.39 -12.97 -12.50
CA ASP A 40 17.09 -11.53 -12.47
C ASP A 40 17.53 -10.74 -13.73
N SER A 41 17.60 -11.44 -14.87
CA SER A 41 17.86 -10.81 -16.17
C SER A 41 16.73 -9.86 -16.56
N SER A 42 17.10 -8.66 -17.01
CA SER A 42 16.17 -7.70 -17.60
C SER A 42 15.84 -8.01 -19.07
N ALA A 43 16.49 -9.01 -19.67
CA ALA A 43 16.29 -9.43 -21.05
C ALA A 43 15.28 -10.58 -21.18
N TRP A 44 14.26 -10.59 -20.32
CA TRP A 44 13.21 -11.59 -20.31
C TRP A 44 11.88 -10.98 -19.83
N TYR A 45 10.77 -11.55 -20.28
CA TYR A 45 9.43 -11.23 -19.80
C TYR A 45 8.56 -12.48 -19.85
N SER A 46 7.60 -12.59 -18.92
CA SER A 46 6.65 -13.71 -18.90
C SER A 46 5.54 -13.53 -19.96
N PRO A 47 4.83 -14.59 -20.36
CA PRO A 47 3.69 -14.48 -21.26
C PRO A 47 2.61 -13.48 -20.79
N SER A 48 2.40 -13.37 -19.47
CA SER A 48 1.43 -12.43 -18.88
C SER A 48 1.80 -10.95 -19.09
N MET A 49 3.08 -10.68 -19.36
CA MET A 49 3.58 -9.34 -19.66
C MET A 49 3.42 -8.96 -21.14
N TYR A 50 2.95 -9.87 -22.00
CA TYR A 50 2.73 -9.62 -23.43
C TYR A 50 1.26 -9.60 -23.82
N ASN A 51 0.88 -8.69 -24.71
CA ASN A 51 -0.41 -8.69 -25.39
C ASN A 51 -0.38 -8.03 -26.79
N ILE A 52 -1.52 -8.03 -27.48
CA ILE A 52 -1.75 -7.21 -28.67
C ILE A 52 -2.89 -6.26 -28.33
N VAL A 53 -2.71 -4.96 -28.50
CA VAL A 53 -3.71 -3.94 -28.13
C VAL A 53 -3.91 -2.96 -29.27
N LYS A 54 -5.00 -2.19 -29.22
CA LYS A 54 -5.20 -1.07 -30.13
C LYS A 54 -4.40 0.15 -29.66
N GLN A 55 -3.59 0.73 -30.53
CA GLN A 55 -2.93 2.03 -30.37
C GLN A 55 -3.16 2.83 -31.66
N ASP A 56 -3.74 4.03 -31.55
CA ASP A 56 -4.05 4.90 -32.69
C ASP A 56 -4.83 4.19 -33.81
N GLY A 57 -5.79 3.35 -33.42
CA GLY A 57 -6.64 2.56 -34.33
C GLY A 57 -5.99 1.31 -34.93
N LYS A 58 -4.71 1.03 -34.65
CA LYS A 58 -3.97 -0.11 -35.19
C LYS A 58 -3.69 -1.13 -34.10
N ASP A 59 -3.67 -2.41 -34.47
CA ASP A 59 -3.13 -3.45 -33.58
C ASP A 59 -1.61 -3.30 -33.46
N VAL A 60 -1.12 -3.31 -32.23
CA VAL A 60 0.31 -3.28 -31.90
C VAL A 60 0.60 -4.38 -30.88
N HIS A 61 1.80 -4.96 -30.98
CA HIS A 61 2.33 -5.73 -29.87
C HIS A 61 2.55 -4.81 -28.67
N LEU A 62 2.38 -5.36 -27.47
CA LEU A 62 2.58 -4.67 -26.20
C LEU A 62 3.35 -5.60 -25.25
N VAL A 63 4.44 -5.10 -24.69
CA VAL A 63 5.09 -5.71 -23.52
C VAL A 63 5.12 -4.71 -22.38
N ILE A 64 4.55 -5.06 -21.23
CA ILE A 64 4.63 -4.26 -19.99
C ILE A 64 5.51 -5.00 -18.99
N MET A 65 6.74 -4.51 -18.81
CA MET A 65 7.76 -5.16 -17.97
C MET A 65 8.29 -4.23 -16.87
N PRO A 66 8.67 -4.76 -15.70
CA PRO A 66 9.13 -3.94 -14.58
C PRO A 66 10.44 -3.22 -14.91
N ASP A 67 10.59 -1.99 -14.42
CA ASP A 67 11.77 -1.16 -14.66
C ASP A 67 12.86 -1.46 -13.62
N LYS A 68 14.02 -1.97 -14.08
CA LYS A 68 15.18 -2.28 -13.24
C LYS A 68 15.81 -1.02 -12.60
N ASN A 69 15.61 0.15 -13.21
CA ASN A 69 16.14 1.41 -12.71
C ASN A 69 15.17 2.15 -11.77
N CYS A 70 13.97 1.63 -11.56
CA CYS A 70 13.03 2.22 -10.62
C CYS A 70 13.41 1.84 -9.18
N VAL A 71 13.77 2.82 -8.37
CA VAL A 71 14.21 2.62 -6.97
C VAL A 71 13.14 1.97 -6.06
N VAL A 72 11.87 2.02 -6.46
CA VAL A 72 10.75 1.45 -5.72
C VAL A 72 10.72 -0.08 -5.76
N ASN A 73 11.10 -0.67 -6.89
CA ASN A 73 10.98 -2.11 -7.10
C ASN A 73 12.23 -2.77 -7.64
N SER A 74 13.22 -2.01 -8.12
CA SER A 74 14.50 -2.53 -8.64
C SER A 74 14.32 -3.64 -9.69
N GLY A 75 13.28 -3.55 -10.52
CA GLY A 75 12.94 -4.57 -11.52
C GLY A 75 12.03 -5.71 -11.03
N LEU A 76 11.64 -5.74 -9.75
CA LEU A 76 10.65 -6.69 -9.25
C LEU A 76 9.26 -6.40 -9.84
N GLY A 77 8.55 -7.45 -10.21
CA GLY A 77 7.15 -7.39 -10.61
C GLY A 77 6.29 -8.36 -9.78
N SER A 78 5.35 -7.83 -8.99
CA SER A 78 4.40 -8.69 -8.27
C SER A 78 3.51 -9.45 -9.26
N VAL A 79 2.90 -10.56 -8.81
CA VAL A 79 1.95 -11.36 -9.62
C VAL A 79 0.79 -10.53 -10.19
N ARG A 80 0.43 -9.42 -9.54
CA ARG A 80 -0.58 -8.47 -10.03
C ARG A 80 -0.03 -7.55 -11.12
N GLY A 81 1.12 -6.93 -10.88
CA GLY A 81 1.73 -5.99 -11.84
C GLY A 81 2.24 -6.67 -13.10
N ALA A 82 2.82 -7.87 -12.97
CA ALA A 82 3.36 -8.67 -14.07
C ALA A 82 2.31 -9.21 -15.06
N ARG A 83 1.01 -9.01 -14.78
CA ARG A 83 -0.09 -9.38 -15.69
C ARG A 83 -0.86 -8.18 -16.24
N MET A 84 -0.31 -6.97 -16.16
CA MET A 84 -0.96 -5.77 -16.71
C MET A 84 -1.27 -5.91 -18.21
N ALA A 85 -0.35 -6.48 -18.99
CA ALA A 85 -0.57 -6.65 -20.43
C ALA A 85 -1.67 -7.70 -20.70
N GLU A 86 -1.60 -8.89 -20.10
CA GLU A 86 -2.63 -9.94 -20.25
C GLU A 86 -4.02 -9.50 -19.79
N THR A 87 -4.09 -8.64 -18.76
CA THR A 87 -5.35 -8.05 -18.28
C THR A 87 -5.73 -6.75 -19.00
N SER A 88 -5.06 -6.42 -20.10
CA SER A 88 -5.49 -5.36 -21.02
C SER A 88 -6.52 -5.90 -22.02
N TYR A 89 -7.32 -4.99 -22.59
CA TYR A 89 -8.28 -5.32 -23.64
C TYR A 89 -7.58 -5.73 -24.92
N SER A 90 -7.95 -6.88 -25.49
CA SER A 90 -7.47 -7.31 -26.80
C SER A 90 -8.56 -8.06 -27.55
N GLU A 91 -8.98 -7.54 -28.70
CA GLU A 91 -9.77 -8.31 -29.66
C GLU A 91 -8.92 -9.41 -30.31
N ALA A 92 -7.71 -9.07 -30.76
CA ALA A 92 -6.81 -9.98 -31.46
C ALA A 92 -6.43 -11.23 -30.62
N ARG A 93 -6.36 -11.09 -29.29
CA ARG A 93 -6.03 -12.17 -28.36
C ARG A 93 -7.17 -12.55 -27.42
N SER A 94 -8.37 -12.02 -27.64
CA SER A 94 -9.59 -12.28 -26.86
C SER A 94 -9.44 -12.08 -25.34
N THR A 95 -8.60 -11.15 -24.89
CA THR A 95 -8.42 -10.86 -23.46
C THR A 95 -9.37 -9.74 -23.01
N GLN A 96 -10.00 -9.93 -21.84
CA GLN A 96 -10.90 -8.97 -21.20
C GLN A 96 -12.09 -8.52 -22.07
N GLN A 97 -12.69 -9.45 -22.82
CA GLN A 97 -13.88 -9.20 -23.65
C GLN A 97 -15.11 -8.74 -22.85
N GLN A 98 -15.08 -8.89 -21.52
CA GLN A 98 -16.08 -8.37 -20.60
C GLN A 98 -16.06 -6.83 -20.42
N ARG A 99 -15.04 -6.11 -20.94
CA ARG A 99 -14.98 -4.65 -20.79
C ARG A 99 -16.18 -3.98 -21.46
N LEU A 100 -16.74 -2.98 -20.78
CA LEU A 100 -17.79 -2.14 -21.35
C LEU A 100 -17.24 -1.37 -22.56
N THR A 101 -17.96 -1.43 -23.67
CA THR A 101 -17.61 -0.77 -24.95
C THR A 101 -18.62 0.30 -25.37
N HIS A 102 -19.84 0.23 -24.85
CA HIS A 102 -20.94 1.14 -25.17
C HIS A 102 -21.66 1.57 -23.88
N PRO A 103 -22.25 2.78 -23.83
CA PRO A 103 -23.28 3.10 -22.87
C PRO A 103 -24.42 2.08 -22.94
N MET A 104 -24.96 1.71 -21.77
CA MET A 104 -26.04 0.73 -21.66
C MET A 104 -27.20 1.35 -20.86
N VAL A 105 -28.43 1.23 -21.36
CA VAL A 105 -29.64 1.72 -20.70
C VAL A 105 -30.62 0.57 -20.50
N TRP A 106 -31.26 0.52 -19.33
CA TRP A 106 -32.35 -0.43 -19.08
C TRP A 106 -33.62 0.01 -19.80
N ARG A 107 -34.01 -0.72 -20.84
CA ARG A 107 -35.24 -0.48 -21.62
C ARG A 107 -35.67 -1.74 -22.35
N TYR A 108 -36.94 -1.82 -22.73
CA TYR A 108 -37.50 -2.98 -23.45
C TYR A 108 -37.27 -4.33 -22.74
N GLY A 109 -37.16 -4.32 -21.40
CA GLY A 109 -36.96 -5.52 -20.57
C GLY A 109 -35.52 -5.97 -20.39
N ALA A 110 -34.51 -5.25 -20.89
CA ALA A 110 -33.09 -5.61 -20.72
C ALA A 110 -32.14 -4.40 -20.77
N MET A 111 -30.86 -4.62 -20.43
CA MET A 111 -29.80 -3.64 -20.72
C MET A 111 -29.52 -3.62 -22.22
N SER A 112 -29.75 -2.48 -22.85
CA SER A 112 -29.58 -2.28 -24.29
C SER A 112 -28.48 -1.25 -24.57
N PRO A 113 -27.57 -1.50 -25.53
CA PRO A 113 -26.56 -0.53 -25.93
C PRO A 113 -27.20 0.72 -26.54
N THR A 114 -26.55 1.86 -26.37
CA THR A 114 -27.00 3.14 -26.94
C THR A 114 -25.86 4.13 -27.17
N SER A 115 -26.16 5.31 -27.72
CA SER A 115 -25.19 6.39 -27.94
C SER A 115 -24.86 7.13 -26.64
N TRP A 116 -23.75 7.87 -26.63
CA TRP A 116 -23.42 8.74 -25.51
C TRP A 116 -24.47 9.83 -25.29
N ASP A 117 -24.97 10.45 -26.36
CA ASP A 117 -25.98 11.51 -26.25
C ASP A 117 -27.28 11.00 -25.60
N ASP A 118 -27.77 9.82 -26.00
CA ASP A 118 -28.98 9.22 -25.42
C ASP A 118 -28.78 8.86 -23.94
N ALA A 119 -27.66 8.23 -23.60
CA ALA A 119 -27.38 7.84 -22.23
C ALA A 119 -27.20 9.07 -21.30
N LEU A 120 -26.48 10.09 -21.76
CA LEU A 120 -26.23 11.30 -20.98
C LEU A 120 -27.47 12.18 -20.86
N ASP A 121 -28.29 12.31 -21.91
CA ASP A 121 -29.58 13.04 -21.84
C ASP A 121 -30.50 12.41 -20.79
N LEU A 122 -30.62 11.07 -20.78
CA LEU A 122 -31.42 10.37 -19.78
C LEU A 122 -30.91 10.60 -18.36
N VAL A 123 -29.60 10.41 -18.13
CA VAL A 123 -28.98 10.60 -16.80
C VAL A 123 -29.17 12.05 -16.33
N ALA A 124 -28.92 13.03 -17.21
CA ALA A 124 -29.05 14.44 -16.87
C ALA A 124 -30.49 14.79 -16.51
N ARG A 125 -31.48 14.42 -17.33
CA ARG A 125 -32.90 14.74 -17.07
C ARG A 125 -33.40 14.16 -15.76
N VAL A 126 -33.13 12.88 -15.51
CA VAL A 126 -33.56 12.23 -14.26
C VAL A 126 -32.86 12.87 -13.06
N THR A 127 -31.56 13.12 -13.15
CA THR A 127 -30.80 13.72 -12.04
C THR A 127 -31.28 15.15 -11.75
N CYS A 128 -31.47 15.97 -12.79
CA CYS A 128 -31.99 17.33 -12.65
C CYS A 128 -33.39 17.34 -12.04
N GLN A 129 -34.30 16.49 -12.51
CA GLN A 129 -35.65 16.41 -11.95
C GLN A 129 -35.63 16.01 -10.47
N ILE A 130 -34.83 15.01 -10.08
CA ILE A 130 -34.69 14.61 -8.67
C ILE A 130 -34.13 15.75 -7.82
N VAL A 131 -33.13 16.48 -8.32
CA VAL A 131 -32.54 17.61 -7.61
C VAL A 131 -33.53 18.78 -7.50
N GLU A 132 -34.35 19.03 -8.51
CA GLU A 132 -35.42 20.05 -8.46
C GLU A 132 -36.51 19.68 -7.44
N ASP A 133 -36.92 18.41 -7.41
CA ASP A 133 -38.02 17.94 -6.56
C ASP A 133 -37.61 17.70 -5.09
N GLN A 134 -36.38 17.22 -4.86
CA GLN A 134 -35.91 16.71 -3.56
C GLN A 134 -34.70 17.49 -3.01
N GLY A 135 -34.17 18.45 -3.77
CA GLY A 135 -32.87 19.07 -3.49
C GLY A 135 -31.71 18.11 -3.77
N GLU A 136 -30.48 18.62 -3.61
CA GLU A 136 -29.26 17.82 -3.82
C GLU A 136 -29.11 16.66 -2.82
N ASP A 137 -29.85 16.69 -1.71
CA ASP A 137 -29.90 15.58 -0.74
C ASP A 137 -30.62 14.35 -1.29
N GLY A 138 -31.45 14.50 -2.33
CA GLY A 138 -32.03 13.38 -3.07
C GLY A 138 -31.02 12.63 -3.95
N LEU A 139 -29.84 13.21 -4.22
CA LEU A 139 -28.78 12.61 -5.03
C LEU A 139 -27.78 11.85 -4.16
N PHE A 140 -27.60 10.56 -4.46
CA PHE A 140 -26.63 9.69 -3.80
C PHE A 140 -25.46 9.36 -4.72
N VAL A 141 -24.24 9.48 -4.20
CA VAL A 141 -23.01 9.22 -4.97
C VAL A 141 -22.13 8.21 -4.23
N SER A 142 -21.60 7.24 -4.96
CA SER A 142 -20.51 6.37 -4.51
C SER A 142 -19.34 6.53 -5.46
N ALA A 143 -18.22 7.06 -4.99
CA ALA A 143 -17.08 7.39 -5.85
C ALA A 143 -15.76 6.82 -5.30
N PHE A 144 -14.80 6.62 -6.19
CA PHE A 144 -13.41 6.41 -5.83
C PHE A 144 -12.80 7.72 -5.32
N ASP A 145 -11.86 7.60 -4.37
CA ASP A 145 -11.03 8.70 -3.87
C ASP A 145 -9.52 8.38 -3.94
N HIS A 146 -9.18 7.20 -4.49
CA HIS A 146 -7.83 6.66 -4.52
C HIS A 146 -7.06 7.08 -5.79
N GLY A 147 -5.75 6.78 -5.81
CA GLY A 147 -4.88 6.91 -6.99
C GLY A 147 -4.96 5.72 -7.94
N GLY A 148 -4.08 5.66 -8.96
CA GLY A 148 -3.97 4.48 -9.83
C GLY A 148 -5.14 4.28 -10.80
N ALA A 149 -5.37 3.04 -11.25
CA ALA A 149 -6.42 2.77 -12.22
C ALA A 149 -7.81 2.87 -11.56
N GLY A 150 -8.77 3.49 -12.24
CA GLY A 150 -10.07 3.80 -11.66
C GLY A 150 -10.04 4.94 -10.66
N GLY A 151 -8.94 5.69 -10.58
CA GLY A 151 -8.75 6.86 -9.71
C GLY A 151 -7.73 7.83 -10.31
N GLY A 152 -6.91 8.46 -9.47
CA GLY A 152 -5.89 9.43 -9.90
C GLY A 152 -6.38 10.88 -9.92
N HIS A 153 -5.44 11.82 -9.98
CA HIS A 153 -5.73 13.25 -9.77
C HIS A 153 -6.76 13.80 -10.77
N GLU A 154 -6.66 13.42 -12.04
CA GLU A 154 -7.53 13.89 -13.10
C GLU A 154 -8.98 13.44 -12.85
N ASN A 155 -9.14 12.17 -12.48
CA ASN A 155 -10.45 11.57 -12.28
C ASN A 155 -11.10 12.04 -10.96
N THR A 156 -10.34 12.11 -9.86
CA THR A 156 -10.86 12.60 -8.58
C THR A 156 -11.16 14.10 -8.64
N TRP A 157 -10.38 14.86 -9.40
CA TRP A 157 -10.70 16.26 -9.67
C TRP A 157 -11.98 16.38 -10.51
N GLY A 158 -12.14 15.59 -11.57
CA GLY A 158 -13.33 15.61 -12.41
C GLY A 158 -14.61 15.33 -11.62
N THR A 159 -14.65 14.22 -10.88
CA THR A 159 -15.81 13.84 -10.06
C THR A 159 -16.01 14.79 -8.87
N GLY A 160 -14.94 15.19 -8.19
CA GLY A 160 -15.00 16.14 -7.08
C GLY A 160 -15.50 17.52 -7.53
N LYS A 161 -15.03 18.02 -8.67
CA LYS A 161 -15.49 19.29 -9.23
C LYS A 161 -16.97 19.23 -9.64
N LEU A 162 -17.46 18.09 -10.15
CA LEU A 162 -18.87 17.91 -10.43
C LEU A 162 -19.71 17.98 -9.15
N TYR A 163 -19.42 17.13 -8.17
CA TYR A 163 -20.31 16.95 -7.00
C TYR A 163 -20.09 17.96 -5.85
N PHE A 164 -18.93 18.62 -5.78
CA PHE A 164 -18.63 19.63 -4.75
C PHE A 164 -18.35 21.03 -5.32
N GLY A 165 -17.92 21.12 -6.58
CA GLY A 165 -17.71 22.38 -7.27
C GLY A 165 -19.03 22.92 -7.82
N ALA A 166 -19.58 22.25 -8.82
CA ALA A 166 -20.85 22.61 -9.46
C ALA A 166 -22.04 22.38 -8.52
N MET A 167 -22.04 21.26 -7.79
CA MET A 167 -23.04 20.91 -6.79
C MET A 167 -22.48 21.04 -5.36
N LYS A 168 -23.27 20.72 -4.34
CA LYS A 168 -22.90 20.65 -2.91
C LYS A 168 -23.42 19.34 -2.28
N VAL A 169 -23.21 18.22 -2.97
CA VAL A 169 -23.72 16.89 -2.57
C VAL A 169 -23.16 16.48 -1.21
N LYS A 170 -24.05 16.26 -0.23
CA LYS A 170 -23.69 15.73 1.10
C LYS A 170 -23.75 14.19 1.15
N ASN A 171 -24.73 13.59 0.48
CA ASN A 171 -24.99 12.15 0.48
C ASN A 171 -24.05 11.39 -0.47
N ILE A 172 -22.76 11.59 -0.27
CA ILE A 172 -21.70 10.91 -0.99
C ILE A 172 -20.93 9.99 -0.05
N ARG A 173 -20.58 8.81 -0.55
CA ARG A 173 -19.70 7.86 0.11
C ARG A 173 -18.50 7.54 -0.75
N ILE A 174 -17.52 6.90 -0.14
CA ILE A 174 -16.28 6.51 -0.80
C ILE A 174 -16.30 5.01 -1.09
N HIS A 175 -15.51 4.58 -2.06
CA HIS A 175 -15.47 3.20 -2.57
C HIS A 175 -15.33 2.12 -1.48
N ASN A 176 -14.58 2.38 -0.41
CA ASN A 176 -14.27 1.41 0.64
C ASN A 176 -14.90 1.73 2.00
N ARG A 177 -15.66 2.84 2.13
CA ARG A 177 -16.26 3.26 3.40
C ARG A 177 -17.59 3.98 3.17
N PRO A 178 -18.59 3.78 4.05
CA PRO A 178 -19.98 4.13 3.75
C PRO A 178 -20.32 5.62 3.90
N ALA A 179 -19.33 6.50 4.08
CA ALA A 179 -19.50 7.94 4.21
C ALA A 179 -18.32 8.69 3.57
N TYR A 180 -18.42 10.02 3.49
CA TYR A 180 -17.33 10.89 3.06
C TYR A 180 -16.42 11.28 4.22
N ASN A 181 -15.68 10.29 4.73
CA ASN A 181 -14.79 10.43 5.89
C ASN A 181 -13.34 10.05 5.54
N SER A 182 -12.41 10.24 6.48
CA SER A 182 -11.04 9.75 6.39
C SER A 182 -10.93 8.38 7.05
N GLU A 183 -10.04 7.52 6.54
CA GLU A 183 -9.67 6.26 7.20
C GLU A 183 -8.93 6.50 8.52
N VAL A 184 -8.30 7.67 8.67
CA VAL A 184 -7.25 7.92 9.66
C VAL A 184 -7.43 9.29 10.34
N HIS A 185 -8.66 9.61 10.74
CA HIS A 185 -8.97 10.87 11.42
C HIS A 185 -8.02 11.16 12.58
N ALA A 186 -7.79 10.18 13.46
CA ALA A 186 -6.98 10.36 14.67
C ALA A 186 -5.56 10.88 14.37
N THR A 187 -4.80 10.24 13.45
CA THR A 187 -3.42 10.69 13.17
C THR A 187 -3.38 12.07 12.51
N ARG A 188 -4.39 12.40 11.68
CA ARG A 188 -4.49 13.71 11.04
C ARG A 188 -4.85 14.81 12.05
N ASP A 189 -5.75 14.52 12.98
CA ASP A 189 -6.12 15.43 14.07
C ASP A 189 -4.94 15.65 15.03
N MET A 190 -4.06 14.65 15.18
CA MET A 190 -2.77 14.77 15.87
C MET A 190 -1.72 15.58 15.09
N GLY A 191 -2.00 16.00 13.85
CA GLY A 191 -1.09 16.77 13.00
C GLY A 191 -0.08 15.94 12.22
N ILE A 192 -0.23 14.61 12.17
CA ILE A 192 0.69 13.68 11.49
C ILE A 192 -0.04 13.05 10.31
N GLY A 193 0.24 13.51 9.09
CA GLY A 193 -0.26 12.87 7.86
C GLY A 193 0.23 11.43 7.77
N GLU A 194 -0.60 10.50 7.31
CA GLU A 194 -0.36 9.06 7.41
C GLU A 194 0.78 8.50 6.53
N LEU A 195 1.18 9.24 5.49
CA LEU A 195 2.32 8.91 4.61
C LEU A 195 3.47 9.92 4.84
N ASN A 196 4.07 9.86 6.02
CA ASN A 196 5.04 10.85 6.50
C ASN A 196 6.52 10.42 6.39
N ASN A 197 6.78 9.25 5.82
CA ASN A 197 8.13 8.68 5.70
C ASN A 197 8.43 8.21 4.27
N TYR A 198 9.64 7.69 4.05
CA TYR A 198 10.07 7.13 2.77
C TYR A 198 10.26 5.61 2.87
N TYR A 199 10.27 4.92 1.74
CA TYR A 199 10.52 3.46 1.72
C TYR A 199 11.92 3.11 2.21
N GLU A 200 12.87 4.03 2.06
CA GLU A 200 14.22 3.90 2.60
C GLU A 200 14.24 3.78 4.14
N ASP A 201 13.28 4.36 4.85
CA ASP A 201 13.22 4.23 6.31
C ASP A 201 13.02 2.78 6.76
N ALA A 202 12.38 1.93 5.93
CA ALA A 202 12.30 0.50 6.19
C ALA A 202 13.66 -0.21 6.06
N GLU A 203 14.59 0.34 5.27
CA GLU A 203 15.95 -0.16 5.16
C GLU A 203 16.84 0.26 6.34
N LEU A 204 16.49 1.39 6.98
CA LEU A 204 17.29 2.06 8.01
C LEU A 204 16.82 1.77 9.44
N ALA A 205 15.57 1.37 9.65
CA ALA A 205 15.02 1.11 10.98
C ALA A 205 15.80 0.02 11.75
N ASP A 206 15.97 0.19 13.07
CA ASP A 206 16.43 -0.87 13.98
C ASP A 206 15.33 -1.91 14.22
N THR A 207 14.08 -1.44 14.30
CA THR A 207 12.89 -2.28 14.47
C THR A 207 11.80 -1.84 13.51
N ILE A 208 11.18 -2.79 12.82
CA ILE A 208 9.96 -2.56 12.04
C ILE A 208 8.78 -3.07 12.87
N VAL A 209 7.76 -2.25 13.08
CA VAL A 209 6.49 -2.64 13.70
C VAL A 209 5.43 -2.67 12.63
N VAL A 210 4.72 -3.79 12.52
CA VAL A 210 3.71 -4.05 11.49
C VAL A 210 2.38 -4.32 12.18
N VAL A 211 1.39 -3.45 11.99
CA VAL A 211 0.09 -3.54 12.67
C VAL A 211 -1.01 -3.83 11.67
N GLY A 212 -1.69 -4.97 11.83
CA GLY A 212 -2.86 -5.30 11.02
C GLY A 212 -2.56 -5.32 9.52
N ALA A 213 -1.36 -5.75 9.13
CA ALA A 213 -0.92 -5.73 7.74
C ALA A 213 -0.21 -7.04 7.35
N ASN A 214 -0.38 -7.43 6.09
CA ASN A 214 0.24 -8.62 5.50
C ASN A 214 1.08 -8.22 4.27
N PRO A 215 2.20 -7.49 4.47
CA PRO A 215 2.91 -6.76 3.41
C PRO A 215 3.53 -7.64 2.34
N LEU A 216 3.89 -8.90 2.61
CA LEU A 216 4.33 -9.81 1.54
C LEU A 216 3.22 -10.00 0.49
N GLU A 217 1.96 -10.12 0.92
CA GLU A 217 0.84 -10.28 0.01
C GLU A 217 0.28 -8.95 -0.48
N THR A 218 0.26 -7.90 0.33
CA THR A 218 -0.52 -6.67 0.06
C THR A 218 0.34 -5.46 -0.34
N GLN A 219 1.61 -5.42 0.05
CA GLN A 219 2.60 -4.41 -0.35
C GLN A 219 3.90 -5.07 -0.87
N THR A 220 3.73 -6.15 -1.64
CA THR A 220 4.77 -7.15 -1.97
C THR A 220 6.14 -6.58 -2.27
N ASN A 221 6.26 -5.64 -3.20
CA ASN A 221 7.58 -5.16 -3.62
C ASN A 221 8.16 -4.12 -2.65
N TYR A 222 7.35 -3.44 -1.83
CA TYR A 222 7.90 -2.63 -0.73
C TYR A 222 8.57 -3.55 0.30
N PHE A 223 7.86 -4.63 0.68
CA PHE A 223 8.40 -5.65 1.57
C PHE A 223 9.67 -6.30 1.03
N LEU A 224 9.63 -6.82 -0.21
CA LEU A 224 10.74 -7.56 -0.81
C LEU A 224 11.96 -6.68 -1.11
N ASN A 225 11.75 -5.44 -1.57
CA ASN A 225 12.84 -4.56 -2.02
C ASN A 225 13.44 -3.71 -0.90
N HIS A 226 12.71 -3.45 0.19
CA HIS A 226 13.16 -2.52 1.24
C HIS A 226 13.19 -3.13 2.64
N TRP A 227 12.24 -4.00 2.99
CA TRP A 227 12.19 -4.58 4.33
C TRP A 227 13.12 -5.79 4.45
N VAL A 228 13.04 -6.70 3.48
CA VAL A 228 13.88 -7.91 3.43
C VAL A 228 15.39 -7.57 3.46
N PRO A 229 15.90 -6.56 2.74
CA PRO A 229 17.31 -6.16 2.88
C PRO A 229 17.73 -5.79 4.30
N ASN A 230 16.86 -5.12 5.07
CA ASN A 230 17.15 -4.78 6.46
C ASN A 230 17.14 -6.01 7.38
N LEU A 231 16.15 -6.88 7.20
CA LEU A 231 16.02 -8.14 7.94
C LEU A 231 17.20 -9.09 7.72
N ARG A 232 17.66 -9.19 6.46
CA ARG A 232 18.86 -9.95 6.07
C ARG A 232 20.17 -9.28 6.52
N GLY A 233 20.14 -7.99 6.80
CA GLY A 233 21.33 -7.18 7.09
C GLY A 233 22.11 -6.74 5.84
N THR A 234 21.54 -6.82 4.64
CA THR A 234 22.19 -6.34 3.41
C THR A 234 22.09 -4.82 3.24
N SER A 235 21.24 -4.12 4.01
CA SER A 235 21.22 -2.64 4.07
C SER A 235 22.19 -2.04 5.12
N MET A 236 23.03 -2.85 5.76
CA MET A 236 23.85 -2.41 6.89
C MET A 236 24.92 -1.37 6.53
N ASP A 237 25.51 -1.43 5.33
CA ASP A 237 26.45 -0.41 4.86
C ASP A 237 25.76 0.95 4.72
N LYS A 238 24.53 0.94 4.20
CA LYS A 238 23.69 2.13 4.09
C LYS A 238 23.37 2.71 5.45
N LYS A 239 22.99 1.89 6.44
CA LYS A 239 22.79 2.35 7.83
C LYS A 239 24.05 3.02 8.40
N ARG A 240 25.22 2.40 8.24
CA ARG A 240 26.49 2.97 8.73
C ARG A 240 26.83 4.29 8.04
N ALA A 241 26.56 4.40 6.75
CA ALA A 241 26.83 5.61 5.97
C ALA A 241 25.89 6.77 6.36
N GLU A 242 24.59 6.52 6.43
CA GLU A 242 23.58 7.55 6.71
C GLU A 242 23.50 7.92 8.20
N LEU A 243 23.86 7.00 9.10
CA LEU A 243 23.73 7.14 10.54
C LEU A 243 25.03 6.75 11.28
N PRO A 244 26.16 7.44 11.05
CA PRO A 244 27.49 6.98 11.45
C PRO A 244 27.74 6.98 12.97
N ASN A 245 26.98 7.74 13.75
CA ASN A 245 27.24 8.01 15.18
C ASN A 245 26.43 7.13 16.13
N GLU A 246 25.98 5.96 15.67
CA GLU A 246 25.18 5.03 16.47
C GLU A 246 25.45 3.58 16.08
N ALA A 247 25.28 2.67 17.02
CA ALA A 247 25.39 1.24 16.77
C ALA A 247 24.25 0.75 15.86
N HIS A 248 24.57 -0.19 14.97
CA HIS A 248 23.62 -0.80 14.04
C HIS A 248 23.66 -2.32 14.12
N SER A 249 22.49 -2.94 14.00
CA SER A 249 22.32 -4.37 13.76
C SER A 249 21.29 -4.61 12.65
N PRO A 250 21.26 -5.81 12.04
CA PRO A 250 20.12 -6.22 11.23
C PRO A 250 18.82 -5.99 11.98
N ALA A 251 17.77 -5.57 11.27
CA ALA A 251 16.52 -5.20 11.92
C ALA A 251 15.87 -6.39 12.63
N ARG A 252 15.16 -6.06 13.71
CA ARG A 252 14.11 -6.90 14.27
C ARG A 252 12.75 -6.49 13.70
N ILE A 253 11.76 -7.36 13.81
CA ILE A 253 10.40 -7.05 13.38
C ILE A 253 9.37 -7.54 14.40
N VAL A 254 8.42 -6.68 14.73
CA VAL A 254 7.25 -6.99 15.56
C VAL A 254 6.02 -6.94 14.65
N ILE A 255 5.25 -8.03 14.60
CA ILE A 255 4.07 -8.16 13.76
C ILE A 255 2.86 -8.39 14.66
N ILE A 256 1.91 -7.46 14.62
CA ILE A 256 0.66 -7.49 15.38
C ILE A 256 -0.44 -7.89 14.40
N ASP A 257 -0.83 -9.16 14.48
CA ASP A 257 -1.87 -9.74 13.64
C ASP A 257 -2.45 -10.96 14.38
N PRO A 258 -3.76 -11.04 14.63
CA PRO A 258 -4.37 -12.24 15.22
C PRO A 258 -4.05 -13.53 14.45
N ARG A 259 -3.78 -13.42 13.14
CA ARG A 259 -3.45 -14.53 12.26
C ARG A 259 -1.94 -14.61 12.01
N ARG A 260 -1.39 -15.82 12.04
CA ARG A 260 -0.07 -16.08 11.49
C ARG A 260 -0.14 -16.09 9.95
N THR A 261 0.52 -15.11 9.32
CA THR A 261 0.46 -14.91 7.86
C THR A 261 1.73 -15.40 7.16
N VAL A 262 1.72 -15.42 5.82
CA VAL A 262 2.95 -15.67 5.04
C VAL A 262 4.00 -14.57 5.23
N THR A 263 3.60 -13.35 5.61
CA THR A 263 4.55 -12.31 6.01
C THR A 263 5.32 -12.74 7.25
N VAL A 264 4.64 -13.25 8.29
CA VAL A 264 5.31 -13.75 9.50
C VAL A 264 6.30 -14.85 9.15
N ASN A 265 5.85 -15.83 8.34
CA ASN A 265 6.72 -16.92 7.89
C ASN A 265 7.95 -16.41 7.13
N ALA A 266 7.76 -15.50 6.16
CA ALA A 266 8.87 -14.94 5.40
C ALA A 266 9.84 -14.17 6.30
N CYS A 267 9.34 -13.38 7.25
CA CYS A 267 10.21 -12.68 8.19
C CYS A 267 11.07 -13.65 9.01
N GLU A 268 10.51 -14.78 9.46
CA GLU A 268 11.29 -15.79 10.20
C GLU A 268 12.36 -16.45 9.33
N VAL A 269 12.08 -16.65 8.03
CA VAL A 269 13.06 -17.17 7.08
C VAL A 269 14.18 -16.16 6.82
N GLU A 270 13.84 -14.89 6.65
CA GLU A 270 14.79 -13.85 6.25
C GLU A 270 15.60 -13.27 7.43
N ALA A 271 15.00 -13.20 8.62
CA ALA A 271 15.60 -12.63 9.82
C ALA A 271 15.99 -13.67 10.87
N GLY A 272 15.52 -14.91 10.80
CA GLY A 272 15.60 -15.85 11.92
C GLY A 272 14.50 -15.60 12.97
N LYS A 273 14.02 -16.66 13.60
CA LYS A 273 12.89 -16.61 14.55
C LYS A 273 13.16 -15.72 15.76
N GLU A 274 14.41 -15.61 16.18
CA GLU A 274 14.82 -14.81 17.34
C GLU A 274 14.73 -13.29 17.12
N ARG A 275 14.61 -12.84 15.85
CA ARG A 275 14.43 -11.43 15.48
C ARG A 275 13.03 -11.10 14.99
N VAL A 276 12.11 -12.06 15.09
CA VAL A 276 10.70 -11.89 14.69
C VAL A 276 9.81 -12.14 15.89
N MET A 277 8.99 -11.15 16.22
CA MET A 277 7.98 -11.28 17.26
C MET A 277 6.60 -11.18 16.63
N HIS A 278 5.93 -12.32 16.48
CA HIS A 278 4.52 -12.36 16.12
C HIS A 278 3.67 -12.24 17.39
N LEU A 279 3.02 -11.09 17.56
CA LEU A 279 2.04 -10.83 18.59
C LEU A 279 0.66 -11.21 18.07
N ALA A 280 0.31 -12.48 18.26
CA ALA A 280 -0.99 -13.06 17.89
C ALA A 280 -2.08 -12.62 18.88
N ILE A 281 -2.44 -11.34 18.85
CA ILE A 281 -3.44 -10.77 19.75
C ILE A 281 -4.84 -11.32 19.47
N ASN A 282 -5.69 -11.32 20.50
CA ASN A 282 -7.14 -11.41 20.34
C ASN A 282 -7.62 -10.28 19.42
N SER A 283 -8.56 -10.60 18.52
CA SER A 283 -9.09 -9.63 17.54
C SER A 283 -9.68 -8.39 18.23
N GLY A 284 -9.32 -7.19 17.76
CA GLY A 284 -9.82 -5.91 18.28
C GLY A 284 -9.30 -5.56 19.67
N ARG A 285 -8.02 -5.85 19.94
CA ARG A 285 -7.36 -5.59 21.24
C ARG A 285 -6.05 -4.81 21.09
N ASP A 286 -5.84 -4.20 19.93
CA ASP A 286 -4.66 -3.41 19.58
C ASP A 286 -4.46 -2.23 20.55
N LEU A 287 -5.51 -1.48 20.85
CA LEU A 287 -5.45 -0.34 21.78
C LEU A 287 -4.94 -0.72 23.18
N ALA A 288 -5.33 -1.88 23.69
CA ALA A 288 -4.83 -2.38 24.98
C ALA A 288 -3.32 -2.64 24.96
N LEU A 289 -2.81 -3.20 23.85
CA LEU A 289 -1.38 -3.42 23.64
C LEU A 289 -0.63 -2.07 23.57
N PHE A 290 -1.12 -1.12 22.78
CA PHE A 290 -0.45 0.18 22.62
C PHE A 290 -0.44 1.01 23.89
N ASN A 291 -1.53 0.99 24.66
CA ASN A 291 -1.60 1.66 25.94
C ASN A 291 -0.60 1.08 26.95
N ALA A 292 -0.41 -0.24 26.97
CA ALA A 292 0.60 -0.88 27.81
C ALA A 292 2.04 -0.60 27.35
N TRP A 293 2.31 -0.62 26.04
CA TRP A 293 3.60 -0.18 25.50
C TRP A 293 3.91 1.25 25.90
N MET A 294 2.98 2.18 25.65
CA MET A 294 3.14 3.59 25.99
C MET A 294 3.42 3.77 27.49
N THR A 295 2.62 3.12 28.34
CA THR A 295 2.77 3.19 29.81
C THR A 295 4.17 2.71 30.23
N TYR A 296 4.57 1.52 29.78
CA TYR A 296 5.85 0.92 30.15
C TYR A 296 7.05 1.74 29.63
N ILE A 297 6.99 2.21 28.38
CA ILE A 297 8.05 3.03 27.76
C ILE A 297 8.19 4.37 28.49
N ALA A 298 7.07 5.01 28.86
CA ALA A 298 7.06 6.25 29.63
C ALA A 298 7.64 6.04 31.05
N GLU A 299 7.24 4.97 31.75
CA GLU A 299 7.75 4.64 33.09
C GLU A 299 9.26 4.32 33.07
N LYS A 300 9.77 3.74 31.99
CA LYS A 300 11.22 3.53 31.79
C LYS A 300 11.97 4.79 31.37
N GLY A 301 11.27 5.85 30.97
CA GLY A 301 11.86 7.07 30.45
C GLY A 301 12.51 6.90 29.07
N TRP A 302 12.14 5.87 28.31
CA TRP A 302 12.63 5.60 26.95
C TRP A 302 11.91 6.46 25.91
N VAL A 303 11.85 7.76 26.18
CA VAL A 303 11.14 8.75 25.38
C VAL A 303 12.09 9.87 24.98
N ASP A 304 11.84 10.47 23.81
CA ASP A 304 12.58 11.65 23.39
C ASP A 304 12.00 12.89 24.06
N LYS A 305 12.53 13.23 25.24
CA LYS A 305 12.06 14.37 26.04
C LYS A 305 12.22 15.71 25.31
N ALA A 306 13.27 15.86 24.51
CA ALA A 306 13.52 17.10 23.77
C ALA A 306 12.48 17.27 22.66
N LEU A 307 12.19 16.21 21.90
CA LEU A 307 11.14 16.21 20.88
C LEU A 307 9.76 16.47 21.49
N ILE A 308 9.44 15.79 22.60
CA ILE A 308 8.16 15.97 23.30
C ILE A 308 7.97 17.43 23.72
N ALA A 309 8.99 18.03 24.35
CA ALA A 309 8.93 19.41 24.81
C ALA A 309 8.83 20.44 23.66
N ALA A 310 9.50 20.18 22.53
CA ALA A 310 9.58 21.12 21.42
C ALA A 310 8.42 21.03 20.43
N SER A 311 7.86 19.82 20.23
CA SER A 311 7.02 19.53 19.06
C SER A 311 5.72 18.82 19.39
N THR A 312 5.34 18.71 20.66
CA THR A 312 4.11 18.02 21.06
C THR A 312 3.32 18.81 22.12
N ASN A 313 2.09 18.38 22.38
CA ASN A 313 1.30 18.82 23.51
C ASN A 313 0.59 17.62 24.16
N GLY A 314 0.18 17.77 25.42
CA GLY A 314 -0.68 16.80 26.09
C GLY A 314 -0.06 15.45 26.46
N PHE A 315 1.27 15.26 26.34
CA PHE A 315 1.95 13.99 26.62
C PHE A 315 1.59 13.42 28.00
N ASP A 316 1.79 14.19 29.09
CA ASP A 316 1.51 13.70 30.45
C ASP A 316 0.03 13.34 30.67
N LYS A 317 -0.88 14.12 30.06
CA LYS A 317 -2.33 13.83 30.11
C LYS A 317 -2.66 12.53 29.39
N MET A 318 -2.04 12.30 28.22
CA MET A 318 -2.19 11.08 27.44
C MET A 318 -1.67 9.87 28.23
N VAL A 319 -0.48 9.97 28.84
CA VAL A 319 0.06 8.88 29.68
C VAL A 319 -0.86 8.56 30.86
N ALA A 320 -1.36 9.58 31.55
CA ALA A 320 -2.26 9.39 32.70
C ALA A 320 -3.61 8.78 32.30
N ALA A 321 -4.22 9.26 31.22
CA ALA A 321 -5.55 8.81 30.77
C ALA A 321 -5.54 7.38 30.22
N ASN A 322 -4.44 6.99 29.58
CA ASN A 322 -4.31 5.70 28.90
C ASN A 322 -3.50 4.67 29.70
N LYS A 323 -3.25 4.94 30.99
CA LYS A 323 -2.41 4.07 31.82
C LYS A 323 -2.96 2.65 31.86
N THR A 324 -2.18 1.71 31.35
CA THR A 324 -2.52 0.27 31.28
C THR A 324 -1.31 -0.56 31.70
N THR A 325 -1.48 -1.46 32.67
CA THR A 325 -0.38 -2.33 33.11
C THR A 325 -0.14 -3.46 32.10
N LEU A 326 1.04 -4.07 32.15
CA LEU A 326 1.37 -5.21 31.29
C LEU A 326 0.42 -6.39 31.53
N GLU A 327 -0.01 -6.61 32.78
CA GLU A 327 -0.94 -7.68 33.17
C GLU A 327 -2.35 -7.42 32.64
N GLN A 328 -2.82 -6.17 32.68
CA GLN A 328 -4.12 -5.78 32.12
C GLN A 328 -4.14 -6.00 30.60
N ALA A 329 -3.10 -5.56 29.90
CA ALA A 329 -2.99 -5.78 28.47
C ALA A 329 -2.83 -7.27 28.12
N ALA A 330 -2.07 -8.05 28.90
CA ALA A 330 -1.96 -9.50 28.71
C ALA A 330 -3.33 -10.19 28.79
N ALA A 331 -4.16 -9.83 29.79
CA ALA A 331 -5.50 -10.38 29.95
C ALA A 331 -6.43 -10.07 28.77
N LEU A 332 -6.34 -8.86 28.19
CA LEU A 332 -7.18 -8.45 27.06
C LEU A 332 -6.70 -9.02 25.74
N THR A 333 -5.41 -8.91 25.47
CA THR A 333 -4.79 -9.29 24.20
C THR A 333 -4.56 -10.79 24.07
N GLY A 334 -4.55 -11.54 25.17
CA GLY A 334 -4.19 -12.97 25.15
C GLY A 334 -2.69 -13.22 25.02
N LEU A 335 -1.86 -12.17 25.02
CA LEU A 335 -0.40 -12.28 25.04
C LEU A 335 0.12 -12.55 26.45
N THR A 336 1.38 -12.99 26.55
CA THR A 336 2.09 -13.00 27.83
C THR A 336 2.63 -11.61 28.18
N VAL A 337 2.77 -11.34 29.48
CA VAL A 337 3.44 -10.12 29.97
C VAL A 337 4.84 -9.96 29.37
N ASP A 338 5.57 -11.07 29.20
CA ASP A 338 6.92 -11.07 28.64
C ASP A 338 6.93 -10.67 27.16
N GLN A 339 5.95 -11.12 26.36
CA GLN A 339 5.81 -10.70 24.96
C GLN A 339 5.57 -9.19 24.86
N ILE A 340 4.71 -8.64 25.72
CA ILE A 340 4.40 -7.19 25.74
C ILE A 340 5.63 -6.39 26.18
N ARG A 341 6.32 -6.84 27.23
CA ARG A 341 7.55 -6.19 27.73
C ARG A 341 8.65 -6.21 26.67
N GLN A 342 8.92 -7.37 26.09
CA GLN A 342 10.01 -7.57 25.14
C GLN A 342 9.77 -6.80 23.83
N SER A 343 8.53 -6.73 23.35
CA SER A 343 8.19 -5.88 22.20
C SER A 343 8.42 -4.40 22.49
N ALA A 344 8.03 -3.89 23.67
CA ALA A 344 8.31 -2.51 24.06
C ALA A 344 9.82 -2.21 24.14
N GLU A 345 10.61 -3.16 24.64
CA GLU A 345 12.08 -3.09 24.65
C GLU A 345 12.67 -3.04 23.24
N TRP A 346 12.17 -3.88 22.32
CA TRP A 346 12.57 -3.86 20.92
C TRP A 346 12.19 -2.55 20.23
N ILE A 347 11.16 -1.85 20.70
CA ILE A 347 10.69 -0.60 20.10
C ILE A 347 11.49 0.60 20.61
N ALA A 348 11.80 0.67 21.91
CA ALA A 348 12.22 1.91 22.55
C ALA A 348 13.49 1.83 23.39
N SER A 349 13.93 0.65 23.84
CA SER A 349 15.13 0.57 24.69
C SER A 349 16.34 1.18 23.96
N PRO A 350 17.05 2.15 24.58
CA PRO A 350 18.20 2.79 23.98
C PRO A 350 19.24 1.78 23.49
N LYS A 351 19.94 2.16 22.41
CA LYS A 351 21.07 1.41 21.88
C LYS A 351 22.31 1.63 22.76
N GLU A 352 23.38 0.91 22.45
CA GLU A 352 24.69 1.22 22.99
C GLU A 352 25.03 2.71 22.77
N GLY A 353 25.69 3.33 23.75
CA GLY A 353 25.94 4.77 23.75
C GLY A 353 24.70 5.63 24.04
N ASN A 354 23.61 5.03 24.54
CA ASN A 354 22.34 5.70 24.85
C ASN A 354 21.66 6.37 23.63
N ALA A 355 21.99 5.91 22.41
CA ALA A 355 21.35 6.41 21.20
C ALA A 355 19.89 5.94 21.12
N ARG A 356 19.01 6.81 20.60
CA ARG A 356 17.59 6.49 20.41
C ARG A 356 17.45 5.34 19.40
N ARG A 357 16.59 4.37 19.71
CA ARG A 357 16.22 3.31 18.77
C ARG A 357 15.33 3.86 17.66
N ARG A 358 15.63 3.51 16.41
CA ARG A 358 14.86 3.91 15.23
C ARG A 358 13.83 2.84 14.92
N THR A 359 12.56 3.16 15.13
CA THR A 359 11.46 2.23 14.91
C THR A 359 10.52 2.78 13.86
N MET A 360 10.32 2.02 12.77
CA MET A 360 9.32 2.33 11.77
C MET A 360 8.00 1.65 12.16
N PHE A 361 6.94 2.42 12.30
CA PHE A 361 5.59 1.90 12.50
C PHE A 361 4.84 1.92 11.18
N ALA A 362 4.46 0.73 10.70
CA ALA A 362 3.62 0.54 9.54
C ALA A 362 2.31 -0.11 9.98
N TYR A 363 1.18 0.44 9.56
CA TYR A 363 -0.14 -0.12 9.84
C TYR A 363 -1.01 -0.12 8.60
N GLU A 364 -1.97 -1.04 8.54
CA GLU A 364 -2.97 -1.04 7.48
C GLU A 364 -4.35 -1.54 7.97
N LYS A 365 -5.11 -2.21 7.11
CA LYS A 365 -6.55 -2.48 7.31
C LYS A 365 -6.93 -3.29 8.53
N GLY A 366 -6.03 -4.04 9.16
CA GLY A 366 -6.35 -4.76 10.40
C GLY A 366 -6.66 -3.84 11.58
N ILE A 367 -6.02 -2.66 11.65
CA ILE A 367 -6.39 -1.63 12.65
C ILE A 367 -7.37 -0.61 12.07
N ILE A 368 -7.20 -0.20 10.80
CA ILE A 368 -8.07 0.82 10.18
C ILE A 368 -9.54 0.34 10.11
N TRP A 369 -9.77 -0.94 9.79
CA TRP A 369 -11.09 -1.60 9.87
C TRP A 369 -11.25 -2.46 11.13
N GLY A 370 -10.35 -2.27 12.10
CA GLY A 370 -10.36 -2.97 13.37
C GLY A 370 -11.44 -2.44 14.31
N ASN A 371 -11.43 -2.98 15.53
CA ASN A 371 -12.27 -2.53 16.62
C ASN A 371 -11.33 -2.17 17.78
N ASP A 372 -11.05 -0.88 17.95
CA ASP A 372 -10.18 -0.37 19.03
C ASP A 372 -10.95 -0.17 20.34
#